data_AF-A0A5D3FSA7-F1
#
_entry.id   AF-A0A5D3FSA7-F1
#
_cell.length_a   1.000
_cell.length_b   1.000
_cell.length_c   1.000
_cell.angle_alpha   90.00
_cell.angle_beta   90.00
_cell.angle_gamma   90.00
#
_symmetry.space_group_name_H-M   'P 1'
#
loop_
_entity.id
_entity.type
_entity.pdbx_description
1 polymer ?
#
loop_
_entity_poly.entity_id
_entity_poly.type
_entity_poly.pdbx_seq_one_letter_code
_entity_poly.pdbx_strand_id
1 'polypeptide(L)'
;MRVAGLQGVYRRRGRRNLANQATEEDLVQRRFNVAGPDRLWLTDTTEHPTGGGKLYCAAVMDAYSRRIIGWSIGDRQDTDLVVHALAQLETENEILKRAAAYFGRENVLPK
;
A
#
# COMPACT_ATOMS: atom_id res chain seq x y z
N MET A 1 20.69 4.71 -11.13
CA MET A 1 19.61 4.79 -12.14
C MET A 1 19.81 6.02 -13.03
N ARG A 2 19.47 7.25 -12.59
CA ARG A 2 19.55 8.46 -13.45
C ARG A 2 20.97 8.94 -13.79
N VAL A 3 21.92 8.82 -12.86
CA VAL A 3 23.34 9.17 -13.05
C VAL A 3 24.06 8.25 -14.06
N ALA A 4 23.55 7.02 -14.23
CA ALA A 4 24.11 6.04 -15.19
C ALA A 4 23.44 6.12 -16.57
N GLY A 5 22.57 7.11 -16.83
CA GLY A 5 21.79 7.21 -18.06
C GLY A 5 20.74 6.11 -18.25
N LEU A 6 20.51 5.28 -17.24
CA LEU A 6 19.57 4.16 -17.31
C LEU A 6 18.15 4.64 -17.01
N GLN A 7 17.26 4.42 -17.98
CA GLN A 7 15.82 4.61 -17.84
C GLN A 7 15.14 3.24 -17.72
N GLY A 8 14.20 3.12 -16.77
CA GLY A 8 13.40 1.90 -16.64
C GLY A 8 12.58 1.64 -17.89
N VAL A 9 12.53 0.38 -18.33
CA VAL A 9 11.65 -0.05 -19.41
C VAL A 9 10.20 0.11 -18.95
N TYR A 10 9.43 0.93 -19.65
CA TYR A 10 8.00 1.09 -19.40
C TYR A 10 7.22 1.01 -20.70
N ARG A 11 6.00 0.48 -20.64
CA ARG A 11 5.10 0.41 -21.79
C ARG A 11 4.68 1.83 -22.17
N ARG A 12 4.95 2.26 -23.42
CA ARG A 12 4.46 3.56 -23.92
C ARG A 12 2.93 3.59 -23.80
N ARG A 13 2.39 4.63 -23.16
CA ARG A 13 0.93 4.78 -23.01
C ARG A 13 0.31 4.96 -24.40
N GLY A 14 -0.55 4.01 -24.79
CA GLY A 14 -1.41 4.15 -25.95
C GLY A 14 -2.47 5.24 -25.75
N ARG A 15 -3.25 5.51 -26.80
CA ARG A 15 -4.37 6.48 -26.76
C ARG A 15 -5.28 6.16 -25.56
N ARG A 16 -5.64 7.18 -24.79
CA ARG A 16 -6.44 7.04 -23.57
C ARG A 16 -7.81 6.45 -23.94
N ASN A 17 -8.05 5.20 -23.56
CA ASN A 17 -9.38 4.61 -23.67
C ASN A 17 -10.26 5.20 -22.56
N LEU A 18 -11.24 6.02 -22.94
CA LEU A 18 -12.17 6.70 -22.01
C LEU A 18 -13.35 5.81 -21.60
N ALA A 19 -13.47 4.60 -22.14
CA ALA A 19 -14.59 3.69 -21.86
C ALA A 19 -14.69 3.28 -20.37
N ASN A 20 -13.61 3.44 -19.60
CA ASN A 20 -13.54 3.09 -18.18
C ASN A 20 -13.17 4.31 -17.31
N GLN A 21 -13.60 5.51 -17.68
CA GLN A 21 -13.35 6.68 -16.87
C GLN A 21 -14.14 6.55 -15.55
N ALA A 22 -13.45 6.61 -14.41
CA ALA A 22 -14.08 6.57 -13.10
C ALA A 22 -15.14 7.68 -13.02
N THR A 23 -16.38 7.28 -12.79
CA THR A 23 -17.53 8.19 -12.59
C THR A 23 -17.57 8.76 -11.18
N GLU A 24 -16.88 8.12 -10.24
CA GLU A 24 -16.84 8.52 -8.84
C GLU A 24 -15.91 9.72 -8.60
N GLU A 25 -16.25 10.51 -7.58
CA GLU A 25 -15.46 11.65 -7.14
C GLU A 25 -14.07 11.20 -6.63
N ASP A 26 -13.01 11.83 -7.14
CA ASP A 26 -11.65 11.65 -6.61
C ASP A 26 -11.51 12.44 -5.31
N LEU A 27 -11.85 11.81 -4.18
CA LEU A 27 -11.79 12.42 -2.85
C LEU A 27 -10.39 12.92 -2.46
N VAL A 28 -9.35 12.42 -3.12
CA VAL A 28 -7.95 12.80 -2.88
C VAL A 28 -7.47 13.87 -3.88
N GLN A 29 -8.24 14.16 -4.94
CA GLN A 29 -7.90 15.10 -6.00
C GLN A 29 -6.50 14.88 -6.59
N ARG A 30 -6.07 13.61 -6.69
CA ARG A 30 -4.70 13.20 -7.05
C ARG A 30 -3.58 13.81 -6.17
N ARG A 31 -3.90 14.29 -4.97
CA ARG A 31 -2.93 14.83 -4.00
C ARG A 31 -2.39 13.72 -3.08
N PHE A 32 -1.40 12.99 -3.58
CA PHE A 32 -0.74 11.91 -2.82
C PHE A 32 0.43 12.39 -1.94
N ASN A 33 0.75 13.69 -1.97
CA ASN A 33 1.76 14.28 -1.11
C ASN A 33 1.10 14.74 0.20
N VAL A 34 1.19 13.92 1.24
CA VAL A 34 0.61 14.18 2.56
C VAL A 34 1.66 14.72 3.53
N ALA A 35 1.22 15.55 4.49
CA ALA A 35 2.12 16.26 5.41
C ALA A 35 2.59 15.42 6.62
N GLY A 36 2.14 14.17 6.75
CA GLY A 36 2.49 13.31 7.88
C GLY A 36 1.88 11.90 7.74
N PRO A 37 2.33 10.96 8.58
CA PRO A 37 1.84 9.58 8.58
C PRO A 37 0.35 9.50 8.94
N ASP A 38 -0.29 8.39 8.56
CA ASP A 38 -1.68 8.05 8.89
C ASP A 38 -2.73 9.07 8.42
N ARG A 39 -2.42 9.80 7.35
CA ARG A 39 -3.35 10.75 6.71
C ARG A 39 -3.95 10.25 5.41
N LEU A 40 -3.24 9.38 4.73
CA LEU A 40 -3.69 8.76 3.48
C LEU A 40 -3.02 7.40 3.36
N TRP A 41 -3.83 6.37 3.19
CA TRP A 41 -3.35 5.03 2.89
C TRP A 41 -3.66 4.68 1.45
N LEU A 42 -2.71 4.01 0.81
CA LEU A 42 -2.85 3.45 -0.52
C LEU A 42 -3.00 1.94 -0.38
N THR A 43 -3.98 1.37 -1.04
CA THR A 43 -4.19 -0.07 -1.06
C THR A 43 -4.07 -0.59 -2.48
N ASP A 44 -3.54 -1.80 -2.59
CA ASP A 44 -3.55 -2.54 -3.85
C ASP A 44 -3.80 -4.02 -3.57
N THR A 45 -4.45 -4.69 -4.51
CA THR A 45 -4.62 -6.14 -4.51
C THR A 45 -4.09 -6.68 -5.82
N THR A 46 -3.00 -7.44 -5.73
CA THR A 46 -2.31 -7.99 -6.89
C THR A 46 -2.50 -9.51 -6.96
N GLU A 47 -2.85 -10.01 -8.14
CA GLU A 47 -2.84 -11.43 -8.47
C GLU A 47 -1.41 -11.87 -8.87
N HIS A 48 -0.95 -12.95 -8.26
CA HIS A 48 0.32 -13.60 -8.52
C HIS A 48 0.10 -15.02 -9.05
N PRO A 49 0.43 -15.30 -10.32
CA PRO A 49 0.37 -16.67 -10.84
C PRO A 49 1.49 -17.53 -10.23
N THR A 50 1.15 -18.73 -9.80
CA THR A 50 2.07 -19.73 -9.26
C THR A 50 1.88 -21.08 -9.96
N GLY A 51 2.76 -22.06 -9.69
CA GLY A 51 2.62 -23.41 -10.23
C GLY A 51 1.38 -24.17 -9.70
N GLY A 52 0.85 -23.78 -8.53
CA GLY A 52 -0.32 -24.41 -7.89
C GLY A 52 -1.64 -23.68 -8.11
N GLY A 53 -1.64 -22.61 -8.90
CA GLY A 53 -2.79 -21.71 -9.05
C GLY A 53 -2.42 -20.26 -8.76
N LYS A 54 -3.42 -19.41 -8.54
CA LYS A 54 -3.24 -17.98 -8.28
C LYS A 54 -3.18 -17.71 -6.79
N LEU A 55 -2.30 -16.80 -6.39
CA LEU A 55 -2.33 -16.19 -5.07
C LEU A 55 -2.69 -14.71 -5.23
N TYR A 56 -3.29 -14.13 -4.21
CA TYR A 56 -3.62 -12.72 -4.15
C TYR A 56 -2.93 -12.12 -2.94
N CYS A 57 -2.31 -10.96 -3.14
CA CYS A 57 -1.69 -10.18 -2.08
C CYS A 57 -2.43 -8.85 -1.96
N ALA A 58 -3.00 -8.57 -0.79
CA ALA A 58 -3.49 -7.25 -0.44
C ALA A 58 -2.42 -6.54 0.40
N ALA A 59 -2.07 -5.32 0.03
CA ALA A 59 -1.10 -4.52 0.76
C ALA A 59 -1.65 -3.12 1.03
N VAL A 60 -1.33 -2.58 2.20
CA VAL A 60 -1.70 -1.25 2.67
C VAL A 60 -0.43 -0.46 2.92
N MET A 61 -0.30 0.68 2.26
CA MET A 61 0.86 1.56 2.34
C MET A 61 0.48 2.91 2.92
N ASP A 62 1.28 3.42 3.85
CA ASP A 62 1.21 4.81 4.28
C ASP A 62 1.79 5.74 3.20
N ALA A 63 1.00 6.70 2.72
CA ALA A 63 1.41 7.56 1.59
C ALA A 63 2.56 8.52 1.95
N TYR A 64 2.74 8.85 3.23
CA TYR A 64 3.81 9.70 3.72
C TYR A 64 5.14 8.97 3.75
N SER A 65 5.24 7.90 4.56
CA SER A 65 6.46 7.15 4.82
C SER A 65 6.80 6.13 3.72
N ARG A 66 5.83 5.80 2.85
CA ARG A 66 5.93 4.75 1.82
C ARG A 66 6.19 3.35 2.38
N ARG A 67 5.91 3.13 3.66
CA ARG A 67 5.97 1.80 4.28
C ARG A 67 4.69 1.04 4.05
N ILE A 68 4.83 -0.27 3.85
CA ILE A 68 3.73 -1.21 4.00
C ILE A 68 3.46 -1.34 5.49
N ILE A 69 2.25 -0.99 5.90
CA ILE A 69 1.79 -0.96 7.28
C ILE A 69 0.85 -2.13 7.60
N GLY A 70 0.37 -2.83 6.56
CA GLY A 70 -0.43 -4.04 6.70
C GLY A 70 -0.49 -4.81 5.38
N TRP A 71 -0.60 -6.13 5.46
CA TRP A 71 -0.69 -6.98 4.27
C TRP A 71 -1.38 -8.30 4.59
N SER A 72 -1.89 -8.99 3.56
CA SER A 72 -2.42 -10.34 3.67
C SER A 72 -2.25 -11.07 2.35
N ILE A 73 -2.09 -12.38 2.41
CA ILE A 73 -1.97 -13.26 1.23
C ILE A 73 -3.01 -14.38 1.35
N GLY A 74 -3.72 -14.64 0.25
CA GLY A 74 -4.72 -15.70 0.16
C GLY A 74 -4.76 -16.34 -1.22
N ASP A 75 -5.43 -17.46 -1.35
CA ASP A 75 -5.71 -18.14 -2.62
C ASP A 75 -6.97 -17.60 -3.34
N ARG A 76 -7.69 -16.68 -2.68
CA ARG A 76 -8.92 -16.05 -3.17
C ARG A 76 -8.85 -14.53 -3.04
N GLN A 77 -9.46 -13.85 -4.01
CA GLN A 77 -9.70 -12.41 -3.95
C GLN A 77 -11.07 -12.15 -3.33
N ASP A 78 -11.12 -12.09 -2.00
CA ASP A 78 -12.33 -11.84 -1.24
C ASP A 78 -12.14 -10.71 -0.20
N THR A 79 -13.23 -10.39 0.49
CA THR A 79 -13.24 -9.34 1.51
C THR A 79 -12.32 -9.67 2.67
N ASP A 80 -12.21 -10.95 3.06
CA ASP A 80 -11.40 -11.38 4.19
C ASP A 80 -9.92 -11.08 3.95
N LEU A 81 -9.42 -11.28 2.72
CA LEU A 81 -8.07 -10.87 2.33
C LEU A 81 -7.78 -9.39 2.68
N VAL A 82 -8.70 -8.49 2.32
CA VAL A 82 -8.54 -7.05 2.54
C VAL A 82 -8.73 -6.69 4.02
N VAL A 83 -9.72 -7.28 4.68
CA VAL A 83 -9.97 -7.06 6.12
C VAL A 83 -8.77 -7.50 6.95
N HIS A 84 -8.16 -8.63 6.63
CA HIS A 84 -6.96 -9.10 7.31
C HIS A 84 -5.77 -8.15 7.12
N ALA A 85 -5.56 -7.62 5.91
CA ALA A 85 -4.51 -6.64 5.65
C ALA A 85 -4.72 -5.35 6.46
N LEU A 86 -5.97 -4.92 6.65
CA LEU A 86 -6.32 -3.76 7.48
C LEU A 86 -6.22 -4.05 8.99
N ALA A 87 -6.63 -5.24 9.44
CA ALA A 87 -6.57 -5.63 10.85
C ALA A 87 -5.12 -5.73 11.38
N GLN A 88 -4.16 -6.03 10.51
CA GLN A 88 -2.74 -5.97 10.87
C GLN A 88 -2.31 -4.56 11.28
N LEU A 89 -2.92 -3.51 10.74
CA LEU A 89 -2.62 -2.11 11.09
C LEU A 89 -2.87 -1.80 12.56
N GLU A 90 -3.96 -2.32 13.11
CA GLU A 90 -4.31 -2.14 14.52
C GLU A 90 -3.31 -2.87 15.42
N THR A 91 -2.89 -4.06 15.00
CA THR A 91 -1.97 -4.90 15.76
C THR A 91 -0.54 -4.35 15.76
N GLU A 92 -0.02 -3.92 14.60
CA GLU A 92 1.31 -3.32 14.49
C GLU A 92 1.38 -1.97 15.21
N ASN A 93 0.36 -1.12 15.07
CA ASN A 93 0.35 0.16 15.79
C ASN A 93 0.33 -0.02 17.30
N GLU A 94 -0.42 -1.00 17.81
CA GLU A 94 -0.47 -1.30 19.23
C GLU A 94 0.85 -1.93 19.72
N ILE A 95 1.47 -2.82 18.93
CA ILE A 95 2.80 -3.40 19.24
C ILE A 95 3.88 -2.32 19.23
N LEU A 96 3.90 -1.42 18.25
CA LEU A 96 4.88 -0.36 18.15
C LEU A 96 4.69 0.69 19.24
N LYS A 97 3.45 1.05 19.59
CA LYS A 97 3.16 1.90 20.75
C LYS A 97 3.60 1.26 22.06
N ARG A 98 3.30 -0.03 22.25
CA ARG A 98 3.74 -0.79 23.44
C ARG A 98 5.26 -0.95 23.49
N ALA A 99 5.91 -1.20 22.36
CA ALA A 99 7.37 -1.27 22.27
C ALA A 99 8.01 0.10 22.55
N ALA A 100 7.47 1.19 22.01
CA ALA A 100 7.93 2.55 22.30
C ALA A 100 7.80 2.89 23.79
N ALA A 101 6.67 2.51 24.41
CA ALA A 101 6.43 2.68 25.84
C ALA A 101 7.37 1.81 26.70
N TYR A 102 7.67 0.58 26.26
CA TYR A 102 8.58 -0.34 26.96
C TYR A 102 10.05 0.08 26.85
N PHE A 103 10.47 0.63 25.70
CA PHE A 103 11.85 1.05 25.45
C PHE A 103 12.14 2.52 25.80
N GLY A 104 11.14 3.29 26.25
CA GLY A 104 11.33 4.68 26.71
C GLY A 104 11.92 5.64 25.67
N ARG A 105 11.71 5.36 24.37
CA ARG A 105 12.19 6.23 23.27
C ARG A 105 11.01 6.78 22.48
N GLU A 106 10.86 8.10 22.46
CA GLU A 106 9.84 8.85 21.68
C GLU A 106 10.00 8.74 20.15
N ASN A 107 10.87 7.88 19.63
CA ASN A 107 11.27 7.85 18.22
C ASN A 107 11.19 6.45 17.58
N VAL A 108 10.18 5.66 17.95
CA VAL A 108 9.92 4.34 17.33
C VAL A 108 9.00 4.45 16.11
N LEU A 109 8.36 5.60 15.88
CA LEU A 109 7.72 5.84 14.58
C LEU A 109 8.81 5.88 13.52
N PRO A 110 8.78 4.97 12.54
CA PRO A 110 9.87 4.89 11.61
C PRO A 110 9.73 6.10 10.66
N LYS A 111 10.84 6.83 10.43
CA LYS A 111 10.87 8.07 9.61
C LYS A 111 10.34 7.86 8.21
#